data_AF-A0A6A1THS7-F1
#
_entry.id   AF-A0A6A1THS7-F1
#
_cell.length_a   1.000
_cell.length_b   1.000
_cell.length_c   1.000
_cell.angle_alpha   90.00
_cell.angle_beta   90.00
_cell.angle_gamma   90.00
#
_symmetry.space_group_name_H-M   'P 1'
#
loop_
_entity.id
_entity.type
_entity.pdbx_description
1 polymer ?
#
loop_
_entity_poly.entity_id
_entity_poly.type
_entity_poly.pdbx_seq_one_letter_code
_entity_poly.pdbx_strand_id
1 'polypeptide(L)'
;MIVIGNKNLVSSSTRDAWERAGIELQGPVLPPAFEMRLVHAAHGVLIDATEDADLMFRISEQLEAASVPFLFVVTEQQGPERTGSYVLGSKPKHIKEIVEELLRQYDSGVRH
;
A
#
# COMPACT_ATOMS: atom_id res chain seq x y z
N MET A 1 0.90 -3.92 -7.64
CA MET A 1 1.29 -3.05 -6.52
C MET A 1 2.16 -3.82 -5.56
N ILE A 2 3.10 -3.15 -4.91
CA ILE A 2 3.94 -3.78 -3.87
C ILE A 2 3.29 -3.52 -2.52
N VAL A 3 3.27 -4.54 -1.67
CA VAL A 3 2.73 -4.46 -0.32
C VAL A 3 3.88 -4.67 0.68
N ILE A 4 4.05 -3.73 1.60
CA ILE A 4 5.06 -3.74 2.66
C ILE A 4 4.37 -3.87 4.01
N GLY A 5 4.80 -4.86 4.79
CA GLY A 5 4.32 -5.08 6.15
C GLY A 5 4.32 -6.56 6.52
N ASN A 6 3.65 -6.89 7.62
CA ASN A 6 3.53 -8.24 8.13
C ASN A 6 2.91 -9.21 7.09
N LYS A 7 3.34 -10.48 7.09
CA LYS A 7 2.78 -11.57 6.26
C LYS A 7 1.25 -11.74 6.35
N ASN A 8 0.64 -11.31 7.46
CA ASN A 8 -0.81 -11.44 7.67
C ASN A 8 -1.62 -10.22 7.15
N LEU A 9 -0.94 -9.19 6.64
CA LEU A 9 -1.55 -7.96 6.14
C LEU A 9 -2.49 -8.22 4.95
N VAL A 10 -2.16 -9.18 4.10
CA VAL A 10 -2.95 -9.56 2.93
C VAL A 10 -3.53 -10.95 3.16
N SER A 11 -4.82 -11.03 3.47
CA SER A 11 -5.55 -12.29 3.47
C SER A 11 -5.74 -12.82 2.05
N SER A 12 -6.01 -14.13 1.90
CA SER A 12 -6.31 -14.72 0.59
C SER A 12 -7.54 -14.08 -0.05
N SER A 13 -8.59 -13.77 0.73
CA SER A 13 -9.79 -13.13 0.20
C SER A 13 -9.54 -11.71 -0.32
N THR A 14 -8.66 -10.96 0.34
CA THR A 14 -8.21 -9.65 -0.17
C THR A 14 -7.42 -9.85 -1.46
N ARG A 15 -6.46 -10.77 -1.51
CA ARG A 15 -5.67 -11.05 -2.72
C ARG A 15 -6.57 -11.40 -3.92
N ASP A 16 -7.50 -12.33 -3.74
CA ASP A 16 -8.42 -12.77 -4.80
C ASP A 16 -9.32 -11.62 -5.29
N ALA A 17 -9.75 -10.74 -4.39
CA ALA A 17 -10.58 -9.59 -4.76
C ALA A 17 -9.82 -8.58 -5.61
N TRP A 18 -8.56 -8.30 -5.26
CA TRP A 18 -7.69 -7.40 -6.03
C TRP A 18 -7.30 -8.00 -7.38
N GLU A 19 -7.00 -9.29 -7.43
CA GLU A 19 -6.71 -10.00 -8.67
C GLU A 19 -7.92 -9.99 -9.62
N ARG A 20 -9.14 -10.23 -9.11
CA ARG A 20 -10.38 -10.09 -9.90
C ARG A 20 -10.63 -8.66 -10.40
N ALA A 21 -10.10 -7.66 -9.72
CA ALA A 21 -10.13 -6.27 -10.17
C ALA A 21 -9.00 -5.94 -11.18
N GLY A 22 -8.18 -6.93 -11.57
CA GLY A 22 -7.08 -6.76 -12.50
C GLY A 22 -5.80 -6.19 -11.86
N ILE A 23 -5.69 -6.21 -10.53
CA ILE A 23 -4.57 -5.61 -9.80
C ILE A 23 -3.85 -6.71 -9.03
N GLU A 24 -2.63 -7.01 -9.45
CA GLU A 24 -1.76 -7.94 -8.73
C GLU A 24 -1.17 -7.27 -7.48
N LEU A 25 -1.28 -7.93 -6.33
CA LEU A 25 -0.60 -7.56 -5.08
C LEU A 25 0.64 -8.43 -4.88
N GLN A 26 1.81 -7.81 -4.93
CA GLN A 26 3.11 -8.46 -4.69
C GLN A 26 3.56 -8.24 -3.24
N GLY A 27 3.98 -9.30 -2.56
CA GLY A 27 4.31 -9.30 -1.13
C GLY A 27 3.28 -10.06 -0.28
N PRO A 28 3.17 -9.78 1.03
CA PRO A 28 3.84 -8.70 1.76
C PRO A 28 5.37 -8.87 1.86
N VAL A 29 6.10 -7.77 1.74
CA VAL A 29 7.55 -7.68 2.01
C VAL A 29 7.73 -7.07 3.39
N LEU A 30 8.54 -7.69 4.25
CA LEU A 30 8.81 -7.11 5.57
C LEU A 30 9.61 -5.80 5.40
N PRO A 31 9.33 -4.74 6.20
CA PRO A 31 10.03 -3.46 6.05
C PRO A 31 11.56 -3.55 6.07
N PRO A 32 12.21 -4.34 6.95
CA PRO A 32 13.68 -4.47 6.95
C PRO A 32 14.25 -5.19 5.72
N ALA A 33 13.42 -5.92 4.98
CA ALA A 33 13.80 -6.64 3.76
C ALA A 33 13.40 -5.88 2.49
N PHE A 34 12.83 -4.68 2.63
CA PHE A 34 12.47 -3.84 1.50
C PHE A 34 13.72 -3.33 0.79
N GLU A 35 13.70 -3.43 -0.54
CA GLU A 35 14.75 -2.87 -1.39
C GLU A 35 14.10 -2.11 -2.55
N MET A 36 14.62 -0.91 -2.87
CA MET A 36 14.05 -0.04 -3.91
C MET A 36 13.97 -0.69 -5.31
N ARG A 37 14.81 -1.69 -5.60
CA ARG A 37 14.71 -2.45 -6.86
C ARG A 37 13.37 -3.17 -7.04
N LEU A 38 12.65 -3.44 -5.94
CA LEU A 38 11.35 -4.12 -5.96
C LEU A 38 10.23 -3.23 -6.53
N VAL A 39 10.38 -1.90 -6.49
CA VAL A 39 9.32 -0.95 -6.86
C VAL A 39 9.51 -0.31 -8.23
N HIS A 40 10.57 -0.67 -8.95
CA HIS A 40 10.92 -0.07 -10.25
C HIS A 40 9.81 -0.23 -11.32
N ALA A 41 8.98 -1.27 -11.22
CA ALA A 41 7.84 -1.50 -12.12
C ALA A 41 6.48 -1.43 -11.39
N ALA A 42 6.46 -0.96 -10.15
CA ALA A 42 5.24 -0.92 -9.35
C ALA A 42 4.44 0.35 -9.65
N HIS A 43 3.13 0.20 -9.88
CA HIS A 43 2.19 1.33 -10.00
C HIS A 43 1.88 2.02 -8.67
N GLY A 44 2.45 1.53 -7.57
CA GLY A 44 2.25 2.07 -6.23
C GLY A 44 2.64 1.08 -5.14
N VAL A 45 2.87 1.61 -3.95
CA VAL A 45 3.26 0.86 -2.75
C VAL A 45 2.24 1.05 -1.63
N LEU A 46 1.84 -0.05 -1.02
CA LEU A 46 0.96 -0.05 0.17
C LEU A 46 1.80 -0.42 1.38
N ILE A 47 1.83 0.43 2.40
CA ILE A 47 2.62 0.25 3.62
C ILE A 47 1.68 0.04 4.79
N ASP A 48 1.84 -1.05 5.54
CA ASP A 48 1.08 -1.27 6.77
C ASP A 48 1.32 -0.15 7.79
N ALA A 49 0.27 0.59 8.10
CA ALA A 49 0.29 1.73 9.02
C ALA A 49 0.59 1.34 10.48
N THR A 50 0.66 0.03 10.78
CA THR A 50 0.99 -0.50 12.11
C THR A 50 2.44 -0.91 12.27
N GLU A 51 3.26 -0.76 11.22
CA GLU A 51 4.69 -0.98 11.29
C GLU A 51 5.39 0.11 12.12
N ASP A 52 6.68 -0.14 12.40
CA ASP A 52 7.51 0.81 13.13
C ASP A 52 7.63 2.15 12.39
N ALA A 53 7.45 3.26 13.12
CA ALA A 53 7.40 4.61 12.55
C ALA A 53 8.73 5.02 11.90
N ASP A 54 9.87 4.65 12.48
CA ASP A 54 11.18 4.99 11.92
C ASP A 54 11.44 4.23 10.62
N LEU A 55 11.00 2.97 10.54
CA LEU A 55 11.07 2.18 9.31
C LEU A 55 10.13 2.74 8.23
N MET A 56 8.88 3.03 8.58
CA MET A 56 7.91 3.64 7.66
C MET A 56 8.42 4.96 7.09
N PHE A 57 8.95 5.84 7.94
CA PHE A 57 9.51 7.12 7.52
C PHE A 57 10.68 6.95 6.54
N ARG A 58 11.62 6.04 6.84
CA ARG A 58 12.75 5.78 5.92
C ARG A 58 12.29 5.25 4.56
N ILE A 59 11.28 4.38 4.55
CA ILE A 59 10.72 3.82 3.32
C ILE A 59 9.99 4.91 2.53
N SER A 60 9.16 5.74 3.17
CA SER A 60 8.46 6.82 2.48
C SER A 60 9.42 7.82 1.86
N GLU A 61 10.47 8.24 2.57
CA GLU A 61 11.51 9.14 2.02
C GLU A 61 12.17 8.56 0.77
N GLN A 62 12.44 7.24 0.75
CA GLN A 62 13.00 6.57 -0.42
C GLN A 62 12.03 6.53 -1.61
N LEU A 63 10.74 6.30 -1.34
CA LEU A 63 9.70 6.26 -2.36
C LEU A 63 9.42 7.66 -2.94
N GLU A 64 9.38 8.69 -2.09
CA GLU A 64 9.24 10.09 -2.48
C GLU A 64 10.42 10.54 -3.35
N ALA A 65 11.65 10.24 -2.93
CA ALA A 65 12.84 10.53 -3.71
C ALA A 65 12.82 9.86 -5.10
N ALA A 66 12.20 8.68 -5.20
CA ALA A 66 12.02 7.95 -6.45
C ALA A 66 10.73 8.30 -7.21
N SER A 67 9.91 9.24 -6.70
CA SER A 67 8.59 9.58 -7.27
C SER A 67 7.67 8.37 -7.44
N VAL A 68 7.71 7.43 -6.50
CA VAL A 68 6.83 6.25 -6.46
C VAL A 68 5.63 6.56 -5.56
N PRO A 69 4.39 6.53 -6.07
CA PRO A 69 3.19 6.73 -5.26
C PRO A 69 3.06 5.68 -4.15
N PHE A 70 2.64 6.10 -2.97
CA PHE A 70 2.46 5.19 -1.84
C PHE A 70 1.35 5.63 -0.90
N LEU A 71 0.79 4.64 -0.17
CA LEU A 71 -0.22 4.87 0.85
C LEU A 71 0.02 4.01 2.07
N PHE A 72 -0.29 4.58 3.23
CA PHE A 72 -0.42 3.85 4.48
C PHE A 72 -1.80 3.19 4.54
N VAL A 73 -1.81 1.88 4.79
CA VAL A 73 -3.03 1.06 4.81
C VAL A 73 -3.20 0.33 6.14
N VAL A 74 -4.45 0.04 6.48
CA VAL A 74 -4.83 -0.83 7.60
C VAL A 74 -5.67 -2.01 7.08
N THR A 75 -5.73 -3.10 7.83
CA THR A 75 -6.63 -4.23 7.53
C THR A 75 -8.03 -3.99 8.09
N GLU A 76 -9.03 -4.68 7.53
CA GLU A 76 -10.40 -4.71 8.06
C GLU A 76 -10.49 -5.20 9.51
N GLN A 77 -9.50 -5.99 9.97
CA GLN A 77 -9.47 -6.56 11.33
C GLN A 77 -8.92 -5.61 12.39
N GLN A 78 -8.22 -4.54 11.98
CA GLN A 78 -7.55 -3.60 12.89
C GLN A 78 -8.49 -2.54 13.50
N GLY A 79 -9.81 -2.67 13.30
CA GLY A 79 -10.83 -1.86 13.97
C GLY A 79 -11.60 -0.92 13.04
N PRO A 80 -12.59 -0.16 13.56
CA PRO A 80 -13.39 0.75 12.75
C PRO A 80 -12.47 1.76 12.06
N GLU A 81 -12.76 2.03 10.78
CA GLU A 81 -12.10 3.05 9.95
C GLU A 81 -11.75 4.27 10.81
N ARG A 82 -10.47 4.46 11.17
CA ARG A 82 -10.05 5.77 11.65
C ARG A 82 -10.32 6.70 10.47
N THR A 83 -11.11 7.75 10.68
CA THR A 83 -11.51 8.68 9.64
C THR A 83 -10.28 9.14 8.86
N GLY A 84 -10.19 8.77 7.57
CA GLY A 84 -9.05 9.08 6.71
C GLY A 84 -8.02 7.96 6.48
N SER A 85 -8.21 6.75 7.03
CA SER A 85 -7.33 5.60 6.73
C SER A 85 -7.80 4.81 5.50
N TYR A 86 -6.86 4.39 4.65
CA TYR A 86 -7.13 3.47 3.55
C TYR A 86 -7.17 2.03 4.07
N VAL A 87 -8.25 1.32 3.77
CA VAL A 87 -8.42 -0.08 4.20
C VAL A 87 -7.96 -1.01 3.09
N LEU A 88 -6.96 -1.85 3.34
CA LEU A 88 -6.58 -2.94 2.46
C LEU A 88 -7.50 -4.14 2.73
N GLY A 89 -8.57 -4.23 1.94
CA GLY A 89 -9.60 -5.25 2.11
C GLY A 89 -10.17 -5.80 0.80
N SER A 90 -11.17 -6.65 0.95
CA SER A 90 -11.78 -7.41 -0.17
C SER A 90 -12.96 -6.70 -0.83
N LYS A 91 -13.45 -5.60 -0.24
CA LYS A 91 -14.60 -4.85 -0.76
C LYS A 91 -14.18 -4.00 -1.97
N PRO A 92 -15.01 -3.92 -3.04
CA PRO A 92 -14.72 -3.07 -4.20
C PRO A 92 -14.47 -1.59 -3.85
N LYS A 93 -15.16 -1.07 -2.83
CA LYS A 93 -14.96 0.30 -2.32
C LYS A 93 -13.50 0.53 -1.90
N HIS A 94 -12.91 -0.40 -1.15
CA HIS A 94 -11.54 -0.30 -0.65
C HIS A 94 -10.52 -0.26 -1.78
N ILE A 95 -10.69 -1.14 -2.78
CA ILE A 95 -9.83 -1.19 -3.97
C ILE A 95 -9.91 0.15 -4.71
N LYS A 96 -11.12 0.64 -4.95
CA LYS A 96 -11.36 1.89 -5.65
C LYS A 96 -10.70 3.07 -4.96
N GLU A 97 -10.91 3.22 -3.65
CA GLU A 97 -10.35 4.34 -2.87
C GLU A 97 -8.82 4.37 -2.92
N ILE A 98 -8.16 3.21 -2.77
CA ILE A 98 -6.69 3.13 -2.84
C ILE A 98 -6.18 3.45 -4.24
N VAL A 99 -6.82 2.90 -5.28
CA VAL A 99 -6.38 3.11 -6.67
C VAL A 99 -6.57 4.55 -7.10
N GLU A 100 -7.73 5.15 -6.81
CA GLU A 100 -8.00 6.55 -7.16
C GLU A 100 -7.01 7.50 -6.49
N GLU A 101 -6.66 7.25 -5.23
CA GLU A 101 -5.68 8.07 -4.54
C GLU A 101 -4.27 7.91 -5.10
N LEU A 102 -3.81 6.68 -5.39
CA LEU A 102 -2.50 6.47 -6.00
C LEU A 102 -2.40 7.12 -7.39
N LEU A 103 -3.48 7.07 -8.18
CA LEU A 103 -3.55 7.78 -9.46
C LEU A 103 -3.53 9.30 -9.27
N ARG A 104 -4.23 9.82 -8.25
CA ARG A 104 -4.20 11.26 -7.92
C ARG A 104 -2.78 11.72 -7.56
N GLN A 105 -2.04 10.96 -6.77
CA GLN A 105 -0.63 11.28 -6.45
C GLN A 105 0.25 11.26 -7.70
N TYR A 106 0.00 10.31 -8.61
CA TYR A 106 0.70 10.23 -9.88
C TYR A 106 0.44 11.46 -10.78
N ASP A 107 -0.82 11.84 -10.95
CA ASP A 107 -1.24 12.92 -11.88
C ASP A 107 -0.96 14.32 -11.33
N SER A 108 -1.15 14.53 -10.04
CA SER A 108 -1.07 15.86 -9.45
C SER A 108 0.36 16.36 -9.27
N GLY A 109 1.36 15.47 -9.32
CA GLY A 109 2.72 15.79 -8.88
C GLY A 109 2.77 16.30 -7.43
N VAL A 110 1.65 16.24 -6.68
CA VAL A 110 1.55 16.62 -5.29
C VAL A 110 2.20 15.49 -4.51
N ARG A 111 3.49 15.71 -4.31
CA ARG A 111 4.39 15.06 -3.38
C ARG A 111 3.95 15.51 -1.98
N HIS A 112 3.67 14.55 -1.11
CA HIS A 112 3.43 14.85 0.29
C HIS A 112 4.68 15.44 0.94
#